data_AF-A0A3D4YBQ4-F1
#
_entry.id   AF-A0A3D4YBQ4-F1
#
_cell.length_a   1.000
_cell.length_b   1.000
_cell.length_c   1.000
_cell.angle_alpha   90.00
_cell.angle_beta   90.00
_cell.angle_gamma   90.00
#
_symmetry.space_group_name_H-M   'P 1'
#
loop_
_entity.id
_entity.type
_entity.pdbx_description
1 polymer ?
#
loop_
_entity_poly.entity_id
_entity_poly.type
_entity_poly.pdbx_seq_one_letter_code
_entity_poly.pdbx_strand_id
1 'polypeptide(L)'
;MLFCICLNFSKLAGQKNIRVIIVKQNLDISQQDMNSKIIRTLFFLFSALERDLMSHRKKEALASKKRHGMILGKQKGTIQKSRFDKDVDTIKELLGYGLSKRKIANVLEYTNHISLTTYLKKRNIAPTPPELSMVKKEESIND
;
A
#
# COMPACT_ATOMS: atom_id res chain seq x y z
N MET A 1 20.87 -11.03 -8.05
CA MET A 1 21.72 -10.45 -6.98
C MET A 1 22.43 -9.16 -7.42
N LEU A 2 22.95 -9.06 -8.66
CA LEU A 2 23.57 -7.82 -9.20
C LEU A 2 22.65 -6.57 -9.14
N PHE A 3 21.35 -6.71 -9.43
CA PHE A 3 20.38 -5.60 -9.50
C PHE A 3 20.17 -4.78 -8.21
N CYS A 4 20.54 -5.30 -7.03
CA CYS A 4 20.32 -4.59 -5.76
C CYS A 4 21.53 -3.74 -5.32
N ILE A 5 22.72 -4.01 -5.89
CA ILE A 5 23.98 -3.37 -5.50
C ILE A 5 24.06 -1.94 -6.09
N CYS A 6 23.71 -1.77 -7.37
CA CYS A 6 23.75 -0.46 -8.05
C CYS A 6 22.79 0.59 -7.45
N LEU A 7 21.61 0.14 -7.00
CA LEU A 7 20.55 1.01 -6.47
C LEU A 7 20.90 1.61 -5.08
N ASN A 8 21.67 0.87 -4.29
CA ASN A 8 22.16 1.35 -2.99
C ASN A 8 23.38 2.28 -3.15
N PHE A 9 24.21 2.08 -4.18
CA PHE A 9 25.43 2.88 -4.40
C PHE A 9 25.14 4.37 -4.60
N SER A 10 24.13 4.73 -5.41
CA SER A 10 23.73 6.12 -5.65
C SER A 10 23.20 6.84 -4.40
N LYS A 11 22.46 6.12 -3.55
CA LYS A 11 21.93 6.66 -2.28
C LYS A 11 23.02 6.81 -1.21
N LEU A 12 24.03 5.94 -1.24
CA LEU A 12 25.10 5.89 -0.26
C LEU A 12 26.20 6.95 -0.51
N ALA A 13 26.55 7.18 -1.78
CA ALA A 13 27.68 8.04 -2.16
C ALA A 13 27.39 9.56 -2.15
N GLY A 14 26.11 9.95 -2.08
CA GLY A 14 25.68 11.36 -2.16
C GLY A 14 25.39 12.04 -0.82
N GLN A 15 25.14 11.28 0.26
CA GLN A 15 24.68 11.86 1.54
C GLN A 15 25.60 11.59 2.74
N LYS A 16 26.58 10.71 2.60
CA LYS A 16 27.54 10.38 3.66
C LYS A 16 28.93 10.30 3.03
N ASN A 17 29.95 10.81 3.71
CA ASN A 17 31.36 10.71 3.32
C ASN A 17 31.84 9.25 3.37
N ILE A 18 31.33 8.41 2.47
CA ILE A 18 31.59 6.98 2.44
C ILE A 18 32.64 6.71 1.36
N ARG A 19 33.79 6.21 1.79
CA ARG A 19 34.87 5.70 0.93
C ARG A 19 34.53 4.28 0.49
N VAL A 20 34.62 4.01 -0.81
CA VAL A 20 34.38 2.68 -1.37
C VAL A 20 35.68 2.16 -1.97
N ILE A 21 36.22 1.09 -1.40
CA ILE A 21 37.43 0.42 -1.88
C ILE A 21 37.03 -0.93 -2.46
N ILE A 22 37.32 -1.12 -3.74
CA ILE A 22 37.10 -2.37 -4.45
C ILE A 22 38.45 -3.08 -4.53
N VAL A 23 38.69 -3.99 -3.58
CA VAL A 23 39.97 -4.67 -3.36
C VAL A 23 40.46 -5.44 -4.59
N LYS A 24 39.56 -6.14 -5.29
CA LYS A 24 39.91 -6.99 -6.44
C LYS A 24 40.36 -6.20 -7.67
N GLN A 25 39.82 -5.00 -7.86
CA GLN A 25 40.14 -4.12 -8.99
C GLN A 25 41.10 -2.98 -8.59
N ASN A 26 41.61 -3.01 -7.35
CA ASN A 26 42.42 -1.96 -6.75
C ASN A 26 41.86 -0.55 -6.98
N LEU A 27 40.53 -0.41 -6.87
CA LEU A 27 39.84 0.84 -7.16
C LEU A 27 39.40 1.49 -5.86
N ASP A 28 40.00 2.63 -5.55
CA ASP A 28 39.63 3.44 -4.40
C ASP A 28 38.80 4.65 -4.87
N ILE A 29 37.50 4.59 -4.63
CA ILE A 29 36.58 5.70 -4.89
C ILE A 29 36.59 6.61 -3.65
N SER A 30 37.78 7.13 -3.31
CA SER A 30 37.99 8.18 -2.31
C SER A 30 37.83 9.57 -2.94
N GLN A 31 37.66 10.60 -2.11
CA GLN A 31 37.38 11.94 -2.58
C GLN A 31 38.60 12.59 -3.26
N GLN A 32 38.29 13.25 -4.39
CA GLN A 32 39.03 14.30 -5.10
C GLN A 32 39.81 13.94 -6.36
N ASP A 33 40.00 12.66 -6.70
CA ASP A 33 40.62 12.31 -7.99
C ASP A 33 39.65 12.41 -9.18
N MET A 34 40.14 12.94 -10.31
CA MET A 34 39.35 13.07 -11.55
C MET A 34 38.84 11.70 -12.04
N ASN A 35 39.67 10.66 -11.92
CA ASN A 35 39.31 9.29 -12.31
C ASN A 35 38.16 8.73 -11.46
N SER A 36 38.20 8.96 -10.14
CA SER A 36 37.15 8.53 -9.21
C SER A 36 35.81 9.23 -9.50
N LYS A 37 35.83 10.49 -9.95
CA LYS A 37 34.63 11.20 -10.41
C LYS A 37 34.05 10.58 -11.68
N ILE A 38 34.88 10.29 -12.67
CA ILE A 38 34.45 9.66 -13.94
C ILE A 38 33.81 8.29 -13.67
N ILE A 39 34.48 7.47 -12.87
CA ILE A 39 34.01 6.12 -12.55
C ILE A 39 32.69 6.18 -11.77
N ARG A 40 32.54 7.10 -10.81
CA ARG A 40 31.27 7.31 -10.09
C ARG A 40 30.14 7.69 -11.05
N THR A 41 30.39 8.61 -11.97
CA THR A 41 29.40 9.01 -12.97
C THR A 41 29.01 7.85 -13.88
N LEU A 42 29.98 7.04 -14.30
CA LEU A 42 29.73 5.87 -15.12
C LEU A 42 28.86 4.82 -14.39
N PHE A 43 29.16 4.54 -13.12
CA PHE A 43 28.33 3.66 -12.29
C PHE A 43 26.92 4.22 -12.06
N PHE A 44 26.79 5.54 -11.92
CA PHE A 44 25.50 6.19 -11.84
C PHE A 44 24.69 6.00 -13.13
N LEU A 45 25.31 6.24 -14.29
CA LEU A 45 24.68 6.05 -15.60
C LEU A 45 24.28 4.60 -15.83
N PHE A 46 25.15 3.63 -15.50
CA PHE A 46 24.81 2.22 -15.59
C PHE A 46 23.68 1.83 -14.65
N SER A 47 23.65 2.36 -13.43
CA SER A 47 22.53 2.11 -12.51
C SER A 47 21.20 2.64 -13.05
N ALA A 48 21.21 3.77 -13.76
CA ALA A 48 20.01 4.30 -14.40
C ALA A 48 19.58 3.40 -15.58
N LEU A 49 20.52 3.03 -16.45
CA LEU A 49 20.26 2.15 -17.59
C LEU A 49 19.72 0.77 -17.17
N GLU A 50 20.30 0.14 -16.15
CA GLU A 50 19.80 -1.14 -15.63
C GLU A 50 18.35 -1.05 -15.14
N ARG A 51 17.99 0.06 -14.47
CA ARG A 51 16.61 0.30 -14.01
C ARG A 51 15.66 0.41 -15.19
N ASP A 52 16.06 1.12 -16.24
CA ASP A 52 15.26 1.33 -17.44
C ASP A 52 15.06 0.02 -18.21
N LEU A 53 16.13 -0.76 -18.40
CA LEU A 53 16.05 -2.08 -19.03
C LEU A 53 15.13 -3.03 -18.26
N MET A 54 15.16 -3.00 -16.92
CA MET A 54 14.25 -3.81 -16.10
C MET A 54 12.80 -3.34 -16.17
N SER A 55 12.58 -2.04 -16.24
CA SER A 55 11.25 -1.46 -16.48
C SER A 55 10.71 -1.91 -17.83
N HIS A 56 11.54 -1.85 -18.88
CA HIS A 56 11.18 -2.24 -20.23
C HIS A 56 10.81 -3.73 -20.30
N ARG A 57 11.66 -4.62 -19.76
CA ARG A 57 11.40 -6.06 -19.70
C ARG A 57 10.07 -6.40 -19.03
N LYS A 58 9.75 -5.76 -17.90
CA LYS A 58 8.48 -5.99 -17.20
C LYS A 58 7.28 -5.54 -18.02
N LYS A 59 7.39 -4.37 -18.67
CA LYS A 59 6.35 -3.84 -19.55
C LYS A 59 6.12 -4.73 -20.76
N GLU A 60 7.18 -5.20 -21.40
CA GLU A 60 7.11 -6.13 -22.54
C GLU A 60 6.50 -7.47 -22.15
N ALA A 61 6.91 -8.06 -21.03
CA ALA A 61 6.34 -9.30 -20.52
C ALA A 61 4.85 -9.15 -20.21
N LEU A 62 4.45 -8.02 -19.62
CA LEU A 62 3.06 -7.71 -19.32
C LEU A 62 2.24 -7.48 -20.59
N ALA A 63 2.78 -6.74 -21.57
CA ALA A 63 2.16 -6.51 -22.87
C ALA A 63 2.01 -7.81 -23.66
N SER A 64 3.00 -8.70 -23.59
CA SER A 64 2.91 -10.04 -24.17
C SER A 64 1.76 -10.83 -23.55
N LYS A 65 1.68 -10.91 -22.22
CA LYS A 65 0.55 -11.59 -21.53
C LYS A 65 -0.80 -11.00 -21.92
N LYS A 66 -0.91 -9.67 -22.03
CA LYS A 66 -2.13 -8.99 -22.48
C LYS A 66 -2.51 -9.39 -23.92
N ARG A 67 -1.53 -9.47 -24.83
CA ARG A 67 -1.75 -9.91 -26.22
C ARG A 67 -2.25 -11.35 -26.31
N HIS A 68 -1.80 -12.22 -25.41
CA HIS A 68 -2.29 -13.60 -25.30
C HIS A 68 -3.66 -13.70 -24.61
N GLY A 69 -4.36 -12.59 -24.39
CA GLY A 69 -5.69 -12.56 -23.78
C GLY A 69 -5.71 -12.79 -22.26
N MET A 70 -4.55 -12.86 -21.59
CA MET A 70 -4.53 -12.99 -20.13
C MET A 70 -5.00 -11.69 -19.46
N ILE A 71 -5.96 -11.83 -18.55
CA ILE A 71 -6.43 -10.71 -17.73
C ILE A 71 -5.30 -10.31 -16.77
N LEU A 72 -4.83 -9.08 -16.93
CA LEU A 72 -3.81 -8.52 -16.05
C LEU A 72 -4.44 -7.94 -14.78
N GLY A 73 -3.70 -8.05 -13.67
CA GLY A 73 -4.17 -7.57 -12.38
C GLY A 73 -4.96 -8.63 -11.61
N LYS A 74 -5.77 -8.18 -10.66
CA LYS A 74 -6.59 -9.06 -9.83
C LYS A 74 -7.81 -9.53 -10.61
N GLN A 75 -8.24 -10.77 -10.38
CA GLN A 75 -9.45 -11.28 -11.01
C GLN A 75 -10.67 -10.43 -10.58
N LYS A 76 -11.63 -10.32 -11.49
CA LYS A 76 -12.89 -9.61 -11.20
C LYS A 76 -13.61 -10.36 -10.07
N GLY A 77 -14.11 -9.60 -9.09
CA GLY A 77 -14.85 -10.15 -7.95
C GLY A 77 -14.01 -10.55 -6.73
N THR A 78 -12.67 -10.49 -6.79
CA THR A 78 -11.85 -10.79 -5.60
C THR A 78 -12.07 -9.71 -4.52
N ILE A 79 -12.75 -10.09 -3.43
CA ILE A 79 -12.93 -9.25 -2.25
C ILE A 79 -11.61 -9.21 -1.48
N GLN A 80 -11.09 -8.00 -1.27
CA GLN A 80 -9.85 -7.79 -0.50
C GLN A 80 -10.16 -7.33 0.91
N LYS A 81 -9.23 -7.63 1.80
CA LYS A 81 -9.21 -7.06 3.13
C LYS A 81 -9.24 -5.53 3.04
N SER A 82 -10.22 -4.94 3.68
CA SER A 82 -10.44 -3.52 3.78
C SER A 82 -10.12 -3.06 5.19
N ARG A 83 -9.82 -1.77 5.36
CA ARG A 83 -9.60 -1.18 6.68
C ARG A 83 -10.81 -1.34 7.60
N PHE A 84 -12.02 -1.30 7.03
CA PHE A 84 -13.29 -1.49 7.73
C PHE A 84 -13.55 -2.93 8.20
N ASP A 85 -12.74 -3.91 7.77
CA ASP A 85 -12.88 -5.29 8.28
C ASP A 85 -12.49 -5.40 9.78
N LYS A 86 -11.86 -4.36 10.35
CA LYS A 86 -11.56 -4.30 11.78
C LYS A 86 -12.77 -3.95 12.64
N ASP A 87 -13.70 -3.17 12.09
CA ASP A 87 -14.80 -2.55 12.84
C ASP A 87 -16.16 -3.05 12.32
N VAL A 88 -16.21 -4.29 11.82
CA VAL A 88 -17.42 -4.82 11.17
C VAL A 88 -18.60 -4.89 12.13
N ASP A 89 -18.35 -5.33 13.35
CA ASP A 89 -19.40 -5.58 14.34
C ASP A 89 -19.96 -4.26 14.86
N THR A 90 -19.11 -3.29 15.17
CA THR A 90 -19.54 -1.93 15.54
C THR A 90 -20.30 -1.24 14.40
N ILE A 91 -19.89 -1.43 13.14
CA ILE A 91 -20.64 -0.90 11.98
C ILE A 91 -22.03 -1.53 11.90
N LYS A 92 -22.18 -2.84 12.14
CA LYS A 92 -23.48 -3.51 12.12
C LYS A 92 -24.41 -3.00 13.22
N GLU A 93 -23.89 -2.83 14.44
CA GLU A 93 -24.63 -2.29 15.58
C GLU A 93 -25.11 -0.87 15.30
N LEU A 94 -24.21 0.02 14.85
CA LEU A 94 -24.54 1.41 14.52
C LEU A 94 -25.55 1.52 13.37
N LEU A 95 -25.53 0.58 12.42
CA LEU A 95 -26.56 0.46 11.39
C LEU A 95 -27.90 -0.02 11.95
N GLY A 96 -27.88 -0.94 12.93
CA GLY A 96 -29.06 -1.41 13.66
C GLY A 96 -29.78 -0.29 14.43
N TYR A 97 -29.02 0.63 15.03
CA TYR A 97 -29.55 1.84 15.67
C TYR A 97 -30.07 2.91 14.68
N GLY A 98 -29.99 2.68 13.37
CA GLY A 98 -30.48 3.59 12.34
C GLY A 98 -29.59 4.82 12.10
N LEU A 99 -28.32 4.79 12.52
CA LEU A 99 -27.41 5.91 12.24
C LEU A 99 -27.13 6.02 10.73
N SER A 100 -27.01 7.25 10.26
CA SER A 100 -26.61 7.50 8.88
C SER A 100 -25.14 7.12 8.66
N LYS A 101 -24.82 6.59 7.48
CA LYS A 101 -23.46 6.19 7.07
C LYS A 101 -22.42 7.31 7.27
N ARG A 102 -22.85 8.57 7.18
CA ARG A 102 -22.01 9.75 7.41
C ARG A 102 -21.68 9.93 8.88
N LYS A 103 -22.66 9.76 9.78
CA LYS A 103 -22.42 9.77 11.23
C LYS A 103 -21.50 8.62 11.65
N ILE A 104 -21.73 7.42 11.11
CA ILE A 104 -20.88 6.23 11.38
C ILE A 104 -19.42 6.49 10.97
N ALA A 105 -19.21 7.08 9.78
CA ALA A 105 -17.86 7.43 9.35
C ALA A 105 -17.18 8.43 10.29
N ASN A 106 -17.92 9.41 10.82
CA ASN A 106 -17.36 10.38 11.77
C ASN A 106 -17.05 9.75 13.14
N VAL A 107 -17.93 8.86 13.63
CA VAL A 107 -17.74 8.17 14.93
C VAL A 107 -16.54 7.23 14.89
N LEU A 108 -16.33 6.53 13.78
CA LEU A 108 -15.20 5.64 13.58
C LEU A 108 -13.95 6.35 13.02
N GLU A 109 -13.93 7.69 13.04
CA GLU A 109 -12.82 8.54 12.59
C GLU A 109 -12.34 8.27 11.15
N TYR A 110 -13.25 7.83 10.29
CA TYR A 110 -12.98 7.61 8.88
C TYR A 110 -13.19 8.87 8.05
N THR A 111 -12.15 9.26 7.32
CA THR A 111 -12.16 10.46 6.46
C THR A 111 -13.20 10.45 5.35
N ASN A 112 -13.69 9.27 4.93
CA ASN A 112 -14.59 9.16 3.79
C ASN A 112 -15.76 8.18 4.02
N HIS A 113 -16.98 8.70 3.97
CA HIS A 113 -18.22 7.91 4.06
C HIS A 113 -18.54 7.15 2.76
N ILE A 114 -17.98 7.57 1.62
CA ILE A 114 -18.17 6.91 0.32
C ILE A 114 -17.48 5.54 0.34
N SER A 115 -16.28 5.45 0.90
CA SER A 115 -15.56 4.18 1.02
C SER A 115 -16.27 3.21 1.95
N LEU A 116 -16.90 3.70 3.03
CA LEU A 116 -17.78 2.90 3.89
C LEU A 116 -19.02 2.41 3.10
N THR A 117 -19.63 3.27 2.29
CA THR A 117 -20.79 2.88 1.46
C THR A 117 -20.41 1.82 0.43
N THR A 118 -19.28 1.98 -0.26
CA THR A 118 -18.76 0.97 -1.19
C THR A 118 -18.42 -0.34 -0.47
N TYR A 119 -17.87 -0.25 0.75
CA TYR A 119 -17.55 -1.41 1.59
C TYR A 119 -18.81 -2.21 1.94
N LEU A 120 -19.84 -1.54 2.44
CA LEU A 120 -21.14 -2.14 2.78
C LEU A 120 -21.79 -2.80 1.55
N LYS A 121 -21.79 -2.11 0.40
CA LYS A 121 -22.34 -2.65 -0.86
C LYS A 121 -21.60 -3.89 -1.37
N LYS A 122 -20.28 -3.94 -1.22
CA LYS A 122 -19.46 -5.07 -1.70
C LYS A 122 -19.59 -6.33 -0.84
N ARG A 123 -19.95 -6.18 0.43
CA ARG A 123 -20.04 -7.28 1.42
C ARG A 123 -21.47 -7.62 1.83
N ASN A 124 -22.48 -6.95 1.26
CA ASN A 124 -23.90 -7.12 1.59
C ASN A 124 -24.16 -7.19 3.11
N ILE A 125 -23.57 -6.25 3.86
CA ILE A 125 -23.70 -6.23 5.31
C ILE A 125 -25.10 -5.73 5.66
N ALA A 126 -25.92 -6.61 6.23
CA ALA A 126 -27.24 -6.28 6.74
C ALA A 126 -27.12 -5.60 8.12
N PRO A 127 -28.05 -4.67 8.45
CA PRO A 127 -28.17 -4.18 9.81
C PRO A 127 -28.59 -5.34 10.71
N THR A 128 -27.86 -5.54 11.81
CA THR A 128 -28.32 -6.45 12.86
C THR A 128 -29.38 -5.69 13.67
N PRO A 129 -30.59 -6.22 13.86
CA PRO A 129 -31.56 -5.61 14.77
C PRO A 129 -30.91 -5.45 16.15
N PRO A 130 -31.11 -4.32 16.84
CA PRO A 130 -30.64 -4.20 18.21
C PRO A 130 -31.23 -5.34 19.02
N GLU A 131 -30.38 -6.24 19.53
CA GLU A 131 -30.83 -7.17 20.56
C GLU A 131 -31.30 -6.32 21.74
N LEU A 132 -32.53 -6.60 22.15
CA LEU A 132 -33.28 -5.86 23.15
C LEU A 132 -32.66 -6.07 24.55
N SER A 133 -31.53 -5.44 24.85
CA SER A 133 -31.07 -5.31 26.24
C SER A 133 -31.57 -4.00 26.84
N MET A 134 -32.76 -4.12 27.46
CA MET A 134 -33.33 -3.29 28.53
C MET A 134 -33.94 -1.92 28.16
N VAL A 135 -35.26 -1.92 27.98
CA VAL A 135 -36.13 -0.85 28.49
C VAL A 135 -37.21 -1.49 29.37
N LYS A 136 -37.33 -0.95 30.59
CA LYS A 136 -38.43 -1.02 31.57
C LYS A 136 -38.45 -2.19 32.58
N LYS A 137 -37.97 -1.92 33.79
CA LYS A 137 -38.81 -1.68 34.98
C LYS A 137 -38.19 -0.43 35.64
N GLU A 138 -38.88 0.67 35.90
CA GLU A 138 -40.13 0.79 36.64
C GLU A 138 -41.05 1.83 35.98
N GLU A 139 -42.24 1.39 35.57
CA GLU A 139 -43.43 2.23 35.62
C GLU A 139 -44.29 1.64 36.75
N SER A 140 -44.57 2.49 37.73
CA SER A 140 -45.62 2.43 38.73
C SER A 140 -46.73 1.41 38.51
N ILE A 141 -46.97 0.55 39.49
CA ILE A 141 -48.29 -0.05 39.74
C ILE A 141 -49.00 0.84 40.76
N ASN A 142 -50.22 1.27 40.38
CA ASN A 142 -51.23 1.97 41.17
C ASN A 142 -51.52 1.31 42.53
N ASP A 143 -51.69 2.13 43.58
CA ASP A 143 -52.98 2.44 44.24
C ASP A 143 -52.76 3.44 45.39
#